data_AF-M4A7G5-F1
#
_entry.id   AF-M4A7G5-F1
#
_cell.length_a   1.000
_cell.length_b   1.000
_cell.length_c   1.000
_cell.angle_alpha   90.00
_cell.angle_beta   90.00
_cell.angle_gamma   90.00
#
_symmetry.space_group_name_H-M   'P 1'
#
loop_
_entity.id
_entity.type
_entity.pdbx_description
1 polymer ?
#
loop_
_entity_poly.entity_id
_entity_poly.type
_entity_poly.pdbx_seq_one_letter_code
_entity_poly.pdbx_strand_id
1 'polypeptide(L)'
;MSELNGRVSAWSSSQVAQWLQDEGFRQYVDLLCSQHRIDGVSLLALTEADLRDPPLSLTVLGHIKQLSVALRRLQRENKAELEELGLWPPDANSAGLSLGAPRAEWSCDGAERSGCNGGDHLCNGMELRLRNGSSLKCAPGAALCQTHSSGRFRQPMVGRLDPEVWKTVISSVYVFLVCGLTSFVMVIVHERVPDMRTYPPLPDIFLDSVPRIPWAFVMAEACGLILCYMFLLILLLHKHRSILLRRLCSLMGTVFLLRCCTMFVTSLSVPGQHLKCASLSYGDTWGKIQRALAIWSGFGMTLTGVQTCGDYMFSGHTVVITMLNFFVTEYTPRNWNLIHTISWVLNLFGIFFILAAHEHYSIDVFIAFYITTRLFLYYHTLANTRAFQHSRRARIWFPMFSFFECNVNGPVPNQYHWPFSKPAFMKTLIG
;
A
#
# COMPACT_ATOMS: atom_id res chain seq x y z
N MET A 1 -54.69 -17.89 6.72
CA MET A 1 -55.45 -16.62 6.65
C MET A 1 -56.54 -16.69 7.71
N SER A 2 -56.22 -16.18 8.90
CA SER A 2 -57.05 -16.32 10.10
C SER A 2 -56.53 -15.37 11.19
N GLU A 3 -57.27 -14.29 11.43
CA GLU A 3 -57.38 -13.58 12.72
C GLU A 3 -56.10 -13.04 13.42
N LEU A 4 -55.08 -12.60 12.67
CA LEU A 4 -54.15 -11.55 13.12
C LEU A 4 -54.51 -10.19 12.51
N ASN A 5 -55.80 -9.83 12.59
CA ASN A 5 -56.39 -8.68 11.90
C ASN A 5 -56.39 -7.39 12.77
N GLY A 6 -55.33 -7.23 13.58
CA GLY A 6 -55.13 -6.10 14.48
C GLY A 6 -53.69 -5.60 14.41
N ARG A 7 -53.49 -4.30 14.68
CA ARG A 7 -52.22 -3.58 14.59
C ARG A 7 -51.04 -4.39 15.16
N VAL A 8 -49.94 -4.48 14.42
CA VAL A 8 -48.75 -5.27 14.84
C VAL A 8 -48.11 -4.68 16.09
N SER A 9 -48.12 -3.35 16.22
CA SER A 9 -47.77 -2.60 17.44
C SER A 9 -48.58 -3.00 18.69
N ALA A 10 -49.72 -3.66 18.54
CA ALA A 10 -50.56 -4.13 19.65
C ALA A 10 -50.44 -5.64 19.93
N TRP A 11 -49.54 -6.37 19.26
CA TRP A 11 -49.38 -7.81 19.45
C TRP A 11 -48.73 -8.14 20.80
N SER A 12 -49.40 -8.97 21.59
CA SER A 12 -48.85 -9.60 22.78
C SER A 12 -47.82 -10.69 22.43
N SER A 13 -46.97 -11.07 23.38
CA SER A 13 -45.91 -12.08 23.14
C SER A 13 -46.45 -13.47 22.74
N SER A 14 -47.70 -13.81 23.04
CA SER A 14 -48.36 -15.02 22.54
C SER A 14 -48.78 -14.92 21.07
N GLN A 15 -49.13 -13.72 20.59
CA GLN A 15 -49.41 -13.47 19.16
C GLN A 15 -48.10 -13.44 18.35
N VAL A 16 -47.03 -12.86 18.91
CA VAL A 16 -45.67 -12.98 18.35
C VAL A 16 -45.22 -14.45 18.30
N ALA A 17 -45.47 -15.22 19.36
CA ALA A 17 -45.19 -16.66 19.40
C ALA A 17 -45.97 -17.44 18.32
N GLN A 18 -47.20 -17.03 17.99
CA GLN A 18 -47.98 -17.66 16.92
C GLN A 18 -47.41 -17.30 15.53
N TRP A 19 -47.13 -16.01 15.28
CA TRP A 19 -46.50 -15.57 14.03
C TRP A 19 -45.14 -16.27 13.77
N LEU A 20 -44.31 -16.41 14.80
CA LEU A 20 -43.04 -17.17 14.71
C LEU A 20 -43.25 -18.65 14.39
N GLN A 21 -44.39 -19.25 14.77
CA GLN A 21 -44.69 -20.66 14.43
C GLN A 21 -45.17 -20.85 13.00
N ASP A 22 -45.84 -19.85 12.44
CA ASP A 22 -46.35 -19.83 11.05
C ASP A 22 -45.23 -19.53 10.04
N GLU A 23 -44.32 -18.61 10.36
CA GLU A 23 -43.08 -18.38 9.58
C GLU A 23 -42.01 -19.49 9.80
N GLY A 24 -42.31 -20.51 10.61
CA GLY A 24 -41.51 -21.74 10.74
C GLY A 24 -40.42 -21.73 11.83
N PHE A 25 -40.28 -20.66 12.60
CA PHE A 25 -39.25 -20.47 13.64
C PHE A 25 -39.63 -21.07 15.01
N ARG A 26 -40.39 -22.17 15.04
CA ARG A 26 -40.95 -22.79 16.26
C ARG A 26 -39.92 -22.99 17.38
N GLN A 27 -38.70 -23.41 17.03
CA GLN A 27 -37.57 -23.65 17.95
C GLN A 27 -37.07 -22.40 18.71
N TYR A 28 -37.45 -21.19 18.29
CA TYR A 28 -37.03 -19.93 18.89
C TYR A 28 -38.15 -19.23 19.67
N VAL A 29 -39.36 -19.80 19.73
CA VAL A 29 -40.50 -19.24 20.47
C VAL A 29 -40.20 -19.14 21.96
N ASP A 30 -39.66 -20.19 22.57
CA ASP A 30 -39.34 -20.16 24.01
C ASP A 30 -38.21 -19.18 24.35
N LEU A 31 -37.28 -18.96 23.44
CA LEU A 31 -36.24 -17.95 23.60
C LEU A 31 -36.85 -16.54 23.48
N LEU A 32 -37.44 -16.22 22.32
CA LEU A 32 -37.89 -14.87 21.98
C LEU A 32 -39.08 -14.42 22.83
N CYS A 33 -40.07 -15.30 23.05
CA CYS A 33 -41.33 -14.96 23.71
C CYS A 33 -41.37 -15.36 25.20
N SER A 34 -40.83 -16.52 25.58
CA SER A 34 -40.90 -16.99 26.98
C SER A 34 -39.75 -16.43 27.85
N GLN A 35 -38.51 -16.37 27.33
CA GLN A 35 -37.36 -15.79 28.05
C GLN A 35 -37.23 -14.27 27.84
N HIS A 36 -37.21 -13.80 26.59
CA HIS A 36 -36.99 -12.38 26.27
C HIS A 36 -38.27 -11.54 26.14
N ARG A 37 -39.46 -12.14 26.24
CA ARG A 37 -40.77 -11.48 26.30
C ARG A 37 -41.04 -10.48 25.16
N ILE A 38 -40.52 -10.76 23.97
CA ILE A 38 -40.65 -9.89 22.80
C ILE A 38 -42.13 -9.76 22.41
N ASP A 39 -42.62 -8.52 22.44
CA ASP A 39 -43.94 -8.08 22.02
C ASP A 39 -43.91 -7.52 20.58
N GLY A 40 -45.05 -7.08 20.06
CA GLY A 40 -45.17 -6.57 18.69
C GLY A 40 -44.31 -5.34 18.40
N VAL A 41 -44.18 -4.41 19.36
CA VAL A 41 -43.31 -3.23 19.24
C VAL A 41 -41.84 -3.64 19.20
N SER A 42 -41.42 -4.53 20.10
CA SER A 42 -40.05 -5.05 20.13
C SER A 42 -39.72 -5.84 18.87
N LEU A 43 -40.64 -6.69 18.40
CA LEU A 43 -40.51 -7.46 17.16
C LEU A 43 -40.29 -6.55 15.94
N LEU A 44 -41.03 -5.45 15.87
CA LEU A 44 -40.89 -4.43 14.82
C LEU A 44 -39.56 -3.64 14.94
N ALA A 45 -39.02 -3.48 16.16
CA ALA A 45 -37.74 -2.79 16.40
C ALA A 45 -36.49 -3.66 16.14
N LEU A 46 -36.60 -5.00 16.17
CA LEU A 46 -35.47 -5.92 16.05
C LEU A 46 -34.64 -5.71 14.78
N THR A 47 -33.33 -5.59 14.94
CA THR A 47 -32.35 -5.55 13.84
C THR A 47 -31.61 -6.88 13.69
N GLU A 48 -30.81 -7.00 12.63
CA GLU A 48 -29.95 -8.18 12.41
C GLU A 48 -28.81 -8.28 13.45
N ALA A 49 -28.45 -7.18 14.13
CA ALA A 49 -27.44 -7.19 15.19
C ALA A 49 -28.01 -7.83 16.48
N ASP A 50 -29.22 -7.42 16.89
CA ASP A 50 -29.85 -7.88 18.14
C ASP A 50 -30.10 -9.41 18.14
N LEU A 51 -30.36 -9.99 16.95
CA LEU A 51 -30.48 -11.44 16.76
C LEU A 51 -29.14 -12.19 16.91
N ARG A 52 -28.02 -11.54 16.65
CA ARG A 52 -26.68 -12.14 16.56
C ARG A 52 -25.89 -12.00 17.85
N ASP A 53 -25.94 -10.83 18.44
CA ASP A 53 -25.18 -10.46 19.63
C ASP A 53 -25.97 -10.84 20.90
N PRO A 54 -25.35 -10.91 22.10
CA PRO A 54 -26.10 -11.08 23.34
C PRO A 54 -27.07 -9.90 23.55
N PRO A 55 -28.32 -10.14 23.99
CA PRO A 55 -28.74 -11.31 24.77
C PRO A 55 -29.28 -12.50 23.95
N LEU A 56 -29.62 -12.35 22.67
CA LEU A 56 -30.25 -13.45 21.90
C LEU A 56 -29.24 -14.48 21.39
N SER A 57 -28.07 -14.04 20.91
CA SER A 57 -26.92 -14.89 20.59
C SER A 57 -27.21 -16.11 19.68
N LEU A 58 -28.06 -15.96 18.67
CA LEU A 58 -28.46 -17.07 17.79
C LEU A 58 -27.24 -17.68 17.08
N THR A 59 -27.05 -18.99 17.23
CA THR A 59 -25.84 -19.67 16.73
C THR A 59 -25.91 -20.08 15.25
N VAL A 60 -27.11 -20.18 14.67
CA VAL A 60 -27.33 -20.67 13.30
C VAL A 60 -27.56 -19.52 12.33
N LEU A 61 -26.50 -19.08 11.65
CA LEU A 61 -26.50 -17.95 10.71
C LEU A 61 -27.60 -18.03 9.62
N GLY A 62 -27.96 -19.24 9.18
CA GLY A 62 -29.05 -19.46 8.23
C GLY A 62 -30.40 -18.97 8.78
N HIS A 63 -30.73 -19.37 10.02
CA HIS A 63 -31.97 -18.97 10.68
C HIS A 63 -31.98 -17.47 10.99
N ILE A 64 -30.85 -16.87 11.41
CA ILE A 64 -30.74 -15.40 11.57
C ILE A 64 -31.12 -14.70 10.26
N LYS A 65 -30.56 -15.15 9.13
CA LYS A 65 -30.82 -14.52 7.84
C LYS A 65 -32.28 -14.70 7.40
N GLN A 66 -32.85 -15.88 7.55
CA GLN A 66 -34.27 -16.13 7.24
C GLN A 66 -35.19 -15.26 8.12
N LEU A 67 -34.97 -15.22 9.44
CA LEU A 67 -35.75 -14.40 10.36
C LEU A 67 -35.59 -12.90 10.06
N SER A 68 -34.38 -12.44 9.75
CA SER A 68 -34.14 -11.03 9.36
C SER A 68 -34.85 -10.62 8.06
N VAL A 69 -35.20 -11.58 7.19
CA VAL A 69 -35.99 -11.33 5.98
C VAL A 69 -37.49 -11.31 6.30
N ALA A 70 -37.97 -12.20 7.17
CA ALA A 70 -39.35 -12.17 7.68
C ALA A 70 -39.65 -10.87 8.46
N LEU A 71 -38.73 -10.43 9.33
CA LEU A 71 -38.85 -9.15 10.06
C LEU A 71 -38.89 -7.95 9.11
N ARG A 72 -37.96 -7.85 8.14
CA ARG A 72 -37.97 -6.76 7.14
C ARG A 72 -39.20 -6.77 6.23
N ARG A 73 -39.84 -7.93 6.05
CA ARG A 73 -41.11 -8.05 5.36
C ARG A 73 -42.25 -7.49 6.24
N LEU A 74 -42.34 -7.93 7.50
CA LEU A 74 -43.34 -7.45 8.46
C LEU A 74 -43.23 -5.93 8.69
N GLN A 75 -42.01 -5.39 8.85
CA GLN A 75 -41.73 -3.95 8.96
C GLN A 75 -42.22 -3.17 7.73
N ARG A 76 -42.03 -3.72 6.52
CA ARG A 76 -42.49 -3.07 5.26
C ARG A 76 -44.01 -3.13 5.11
N GLU A 77 -44.63 -4.26 5.46
CA GLU A 77 -46.08 -4.44 5.40
C GLU A 77 -46.80 -3.55 6.43
N ASN A 78 -46.11 -3.12 7.51
CA ASN A 78 -46.67 -2.28 8.58
C ASN A 78 -45.96 -0.92 8.75
N LYS A 79 -45.38 -0.36 7.67
CA LYS A 79 -44.55 0.86 7.72
C LYS A 79 -45.22 2.05 8.44
N ALA A 80 -46.52 2.25 8.27
CA ALA A 80 -47.25 3.34 8.92
C ALA A 80 -47.27 3.25 10.46
N GLU A 81 -47.35 2.05 11.03
CA GLU A 81 -47.25 1.87 12.49
C GLU A 81 -45.81 2.13 12.99
N LEU A 82 -44.83 1.81 12.15
CA LEU A 82 -43.40 1.98 12.45
C LEU A 82 -42.97 3.46 12.40
N GLU A 83 -43.67 4.25 11.58
CA GLU A 83 -43.60 5.72 11.55
C GLU A 83 -44.36 6.36 12.71
N GLU A 84 -45.57 5.87 13.08
CA GLU A 84 -46.28 6.31 14.31
C GLU A 84 -45.45 6.05 15.59
N LEU A 85 -44.69 4.96 15.64
CA LEU A 85 -43.81 4.60 16.77
C LEU A 85 -42.44 5.31 16.74
N GLY A 86 -42.10 6.06 15.69
CA GLY A 86 -40.81 6.74 15.55
C GLY A 86 -39.59 5.80 15.43
N LEU A 87 -39.81 4.51 15.13
CA LEU A 87 -38.79 3.47 15.02
C LEU A 87 -38.20 3.34 13.61
N TRP A 88 -38.89 3.89 12.60
CA TRP A 88 -38.39 3.93 11.23
C TRP A 88 -37.40 5.10 11.04
N PRO A 89 -36.16 4.86 10.55
CA PRO A 89 -35.26 5.96 10.20
C PRO A 89 -35.86 6.76 9.03
N PRO A 90 -35.69 8.09 8.97
CA PRO A 90 -36.21 8.89 7.87
C PRO A 90 -35.53 8.51 6.55
N ASP A 91 -36.23 7.71 5.74
CA ASP A 91 -35.84 7.37 4.38
C ASP A 91 -35.46 8.66 3.62
N ALA A 92 -34.38 8.73 2.85
CA ALA A 92 -34.06 7.82 1.73
C ALA A 92 -35.24 7.61 0.75
N ASN A 93 -36.31 8.40 0.87
CA ASN A 93 -37.56 8.18 0.16
C ASN A 93 -37.43 8.60 -1.30
N SER A 94 -38.18 7.92 -2.16
CA SER A 94 -38.23 8.15 -3.60
C SER A 94 -38.53 9.62 -3.95
N ALA A 95 -37.80 10.17 -4.93
CA ALA A 95 -37.89 11.57 -5.31
C ALA A 95 -39.32 12.04 -5.65
N GLY A 96 -39.77 13.12 -5.01
CA GLY A 96 -41.07 13.73 -5.28
C GLY A 96 -41.33 15.02 -4.48
N LEU A 97 -41.23 16.17 -5.17
CA LEU A 97 -41.94 17.43 -4.90
C LEU A 97 -41.67 18.21 -3.59
N SER A 98 -40.85 19.27 -3.76
CA SER A 98 -40.84 20.59 -3.07
C SER A 98 -42.14 21.02 -2.36
N LEU A 99 -42.13 21.80 -1.26
CA LEU A 99 -41.90 23.26 -1.28
C LEU A 99 -42.01 23.88 0.15
N GLY A 100 -41.19 24.89 0.49
CA GLY A 100 -41.49 25.87 1.56
C GLY A 100 -40.62 25.84 2.85
N ALA A 101 -40.06 27.00 3.18
CA ALA A 101 -39.45 27.39 4.48
C ALA A 101 -40.20 28.66 4.99
N PRO A 102 -39.97 29.29 6.18
CA PRO A 102 -38.79 29.31 7.07
C PRO A 102 -39.18 29.02 8.57
N ARG A 103 -38.45 29.31 9.67
CA ARG A 103 -37.54 30.43 10.00
C ARG A 103 -36.73 30.25 11.32
N ALA A 104 -35.42 30.58 11.24
CA ALA A 104 -34.49 31.04 12.31
C ALA A 104 -34.22 30.07 13.50
N GLU A 105 -33.15 30.21 14.31
CA GLU A 105 -32.08 31.22 14.47
C GLU A 105 -30.67 30.56 14.29
N TRP A 106 -29.72 31.14 13.54
CA TRP A 106 -28.61 32.06 13.94
C TRP A 106 -27.61 31.47 14.97
N SER A 107 -26.30 31.81 15.02
CA SER A 107 -25.27 32.43 14.13
C SER A 107 -23.95 32.44 14.94
N CYS A 108 -22.71 32.58 14.46
CA CYS A 108 -22.06 32.69 13.14
C CYS A 108 -20.63 32.06 13.29
N ASP A 109 -19.66 32.04 12.36
CA ASP A 109 -19.47 32.62 11.02
C ASP A 109 -18.68 31.58 10.15
N GLY A 110 -18.01 31.80 9.01
CA GLY A 110 -17.56 32.98 8.25
C GLY A 110 -16.02 33.06 8.19
N ALA A 111 -15.34 33.16 7.04
CA ALA A 111 -15.81 33.25 5.66
C ALA A 111 -14.73 32.77 4.64
N GLU A 112 -15.17 32.11 3.56
CA GLU A 112 -14.87 32.43 2.13
C GLU A 112 -13.42 32.37 1.56
N ARG A 113 -13.16 32.23 0.23
CA ARG A 113 -14.03 32.13 -0.98
C ARG A 113 -13.38 31.40 -2.18
N SER A 114 -14.20 31.18 -3.23
CA SER A 114 -13.86 30.84 -4.63
C SER A 114 -13.44 29.37 -4.88
N GLY A 115 -13.93 28.64 -5.90
CA GLY A 115 -14.63 29.03 -7.14
C GLY A 115 -13.60 29.17 -8.28
N CYS A 116 -13.73 28.54 -9.47
CA CYS A 116 -14.86 28.03 -10.25
C CYS A 116 -14.39 26.86 -11.19
N ASN A 117 -15.15 26.25 -12.11
CA ASN A 117 -16.57 25.80 -12.20
C ASN A 117 -16.71 24.98 -13.53
N GLY A 118 -17.67 24.04 -13.64
CA GLY A 118 -18.04 23.32 -14.88
C GLY A 118 -17.15 22.12 -15.27
N GLY A 119 -17.67 21.04 -15.90
CA GLY A 119 -19.08 20.77 -16.22
C GLY A 119 -19.37 19.33 -16.69
N ASP A 120 -20.49 18.81 -16.19
CA ASP A 120 -21.51 17.95 -16.85
C ASP A 120 -21.23 16.55 -17.45
N HIS A 121 -21.88 15.58 -16.79
CA HIS A 121 -22.87 14.64 -17.33
C HIS A 121 -22.58 13.14 -17.61
N LEU A 122 -23.46 12.33 -16.97
CA LEU A 122 -24.15 11.11 -17.43
C LEU A 122 -23.52 9.71 -17.28
N CYS A 123 -23.95 9.08 -16.18
CA CYS A 123 -24.69 7.80 -16.11
C CYS A 123 -23.98 6.45 -15.95
N ASN A 124 -24.55 5.72 -14.97
CA ASN A 124 -24.77 4.29 -14.84
C ASN A 124 -23.54 3.36 -14.81
N GLY A 125 -23.25 2.84 -13.62
CA GLY A 125 -22.63 1.53 -13.45
C GLY A 125 -23.65 0.40 -13.58
N MET A 126 -23.16 -0.83 -13.73
CA MET A 126 -23.94 -2.05 -13.48
C MET A 126 -23.03 -3.14 -12.91
N GLU A 127 -23.54 -3.91 -11.96
CA GLU A 127 -22.79 -4.95 -11.25
C GLU A 127 -22.63 -6.24 -12.08
N LEU A 128 -21.52 -6.94 -11.84
CA LEU A 128 -21.29 -8.28 -12.35
C LEU A 128 -21.83 -9.34 -11.36
N ARG A 129 -22.96 -9.97 -11.70
CA ARG A 129 -23.37 -11.22 -11.03
C ARG A 129 -22.44 -12.37 -11.44
N LEU A 130 -21.86 -13.07 -10.46
CA LEU A 130 -21.45 -14.46 -10.68
C LEU A 130 -22.70 -15.33 -10.89
N ARG A 131 -22.58 -16.35 -11.76
CA ARG A 131 -23.56 -17.42 -11.89
C ARG A 131 -22.85 -18.75 -11.62
N ASN A 132 -23.40 -19.56 -10.71
CA ASN A 132 -22.90 -20.90 -10.45
C ASN A 132 -23.34 -21.88 -11.57
N GLY A 133 -22.53 -22.89 -11.86
CA GLY A 133 -22.72 -23.74 -13.04
C GLY A 133 -23.53 -25.02 -12.80
N SER A 134 -24.34 -25.43 -13.78
CA SER A 134 -24.93 -26.77 -13.84
C SER A 134 -25.32 -27.20 -15.27
N SER A 135 -24.66 -28.26 -15.75
CA SER A 135 -24.98 -29.20 -16.85
C SER A 135 -25.48 -28.72 -18.24
N LEU A 136 -25.40 -29.62 -19.21
CA LEU A 136 -25.54 -29.39 -20.65
C LEU A 136 -26.34 -30.52 -21.32
N LYS A 137 -27.23 -30.21 -22.29
CA LYS A 137 -27.44 -30.97 -23.56
C LYS A 137 -28.52 -30.36 -24.48
N CYS A 138 -28.24 -30.39 -25.80
CA CYS A 138 -29.12 -30.48 -27.00
C CYS A 138 -30.40 -29.59 -27.08
N ALA A 139 -30.82 -29.04 -28.23
CA ALA A 139 -30.60 -29.37 -29.66
C ALA A 139 -30.79 -28.12 -30.56
N PRO A 140 -30.55 -28.16 -31.89
CA PRO A 140 -30.65 -26.99 -32.77
C PRO A 140 -32.05 -26.76 -33.38
N GLY A 141 -32.40 -25.50 -33.64
CA GLY A 141 -33.61 -25.05 -34.34
C GLY A 141 -33.37 -23.71 -35.05
N ALA A 142 -34.12 -23.41 -36.12
CA ALA A 142 -33.70 -22.42 -37.12
C ALA A 142 -34.38 -21.04 -37.05
N ALA A 143 -33.63 -20.03 -37.49
CA ALA A 143 -34.05 -18.79 -38.16
C ALA A 143 -35.28 -18.00 -37.67
N LEU A 144 -35.02 -16.80 -37.13
CA LEU A 144 -35.62 -15.57 -37.70
C LEU A 144 -34.66 -14.38 -37.53
N CYS A 145 -34.60 -13.51 -38.53
CA CYS A 145 -33.82 -12.26 -38.47
C CYS A 145 -34.65 -11.14 -37.83
N GLN A 146 -34.13 -10.48 -36.80
CA GLN A 146 -34.51 -9.11 -36.44
C GLN A 146 -33.26 -8.31 -36.05
N THR A 147 -33.04 -7.20 -36.74
CA THR A 147 -31.90 -6.30 -36.53
C THR A 147 -32.15 -5.36 -35.35
N HIS A 148 -31.32 -5.45 -34.31
CA HIS A 148 -31.08 -4.32 -33.42
C HIS A 148 -29.61 -4.26 -32.99
N SER A 149 -28.98 -3.11 -33.21
CA SER A 149 -27.58 -2.85 -32.90
C SER A 149 -27.40 -2.29 -31.50
N SER A 150 -26.70 -3.00 -30.61
CA SER A 150 -26.22 -2.45 -29.34
C SER A 150 -25.08 -3.30 -28.75
N GLY A 151 -24.34 -2.73 -27.78
CA GLY A 151 -23.47 -3.51 -26.89
C GLY A 151 -22.09 -3.92 -27.41
N ARG A 152 -21.18 -2.96 -27.70
CA ARG A 152 -19.74 -3.26 -27.62
C ARG A 152 -19.42 -3.75 -26.21
N PHE A 153 -19.00 -5.01 -26.08
CA PHE A 153 -18.53 -5.59 -24.82
C PHE A 153 -17.38 -4.73 -24.28
N ARG A 154 -17.62 -3.97 -23.20
CA ARG A 154 -16.55 -3.20 -22.54
C ARG A 154 -15.56 -4.20 -21.95
N GLN A 155 -14.44 -4.41 -22.64
CA GLN A 155 -13.27 -5.07 -22.07
C GLN A 155 -12.95 -4.40 -20.73
N PRO A 156 -12.55 -5.16 -19.68
CA PRO A 156 -12.09 -4.55 -18.44
C PRO A 156 -10.92 -3.65 -18.79
N MET A 157 -11.04 -2.34 -18.51
CA MET A 157 -10.00 -1.39 -18.87
C MET A 157 -8.73 -1.72 -18.06
N VAL A 158 -7.79 -2.39 -18.73
CA VAL A 158 -6.37 -2.33 -18.40
C VAL A 158 -6.03 -0.84 -18.44
N GLY A 159 -5.95 -0.24 -17.25
CA GLY A 159 -5.82 1.20 -17.12
C GLY A 159 -4.61 1.67 -17.91
N ARG A 160 -4.76 2.78 -18.65
CA ARG A 160 -3.61 3.41 -19.31
C ARG A 160 -2.57 3.78 -18.26
N LEU A 161 -1.50 3.00 -18.18
CA LEU A 161 -0.28 3.35 -17.45
C LEU A 161 0.49 4.38 -18.29
N ASP A 162 -0.12 5.54 -18.49
CA ASP A 162 0.44 6.62 -19.30
C ASP A 162 1.74 7.12 -18.62
N PRO A 163 2.84 7.30 -19.38
CA PRO A 163 4.15 7.59 -18.80
C PRO A 163 4.22 9.05 -18.32
N GLU A 164 3.87 9.27 -17.05
CA GLU A 164 3.97 10.57 -16.37
C GLU A 164 5.43 10.97 -16.11
N VAL A 165 6.14 11.37 -17.17
CA VAL A 165 7.56 11.76 -17.11
C VAL A 165 7.77 12.90 -16.12
N TRP A 166 6.86 13.88 -16.04
CA TRP A 166 6.98 15.00 -15.10
C TRP A 166 7.04 14.55 -13.61
N LYS A 167 6.19 13.59 -13.20
CA LYS A 167 6.26 12.99 -11.85
C LYS A 167 7.53 12.18 -11.65
N THR A 168 8.06 11.59 -12.71
CA THR A 168 9.34 10.87 -12.68
C THR A 168 10.49 11.85 -12.43
N VAL A 169 10.51 12.99 -13.12
CA VAL A 169 11.49 14.08 -12.90
C VAL A 169 11.41 14.61 -11.46
N ILE A 170 10.21 14.88 -10.92
CA ILE A 170 10.06 15.32 -9.51
C ILE A 170 10.63 14.27 -8.55
N SER A 171 10.37 12.98 -8.79
CA SER A 171 10.93 11.90 -7.96
C SER A 171 12.45 11.80 -8.07
N SER A 172 13.02 12.00 -9.27
CA SER A 172 14.46 12.06 -9.50
C SER A 172 15.12 13.26 -8.82
N VAL A 173 14.49 14.44 -8.86
CA VAL A 173 14.94 15.64 -8.14
C VAL A 173 14.89 15.42 -6.63
N TYR A 174 13.82 14.80 -6.12
CA TYR A 174 13.70 14.45 -4.69
C TYR A 174 14.85 13.55 -4.22
N VAL A 175 15.13 12.44 -4.90
CA VAL A 175 16.25 11.56 -4.48
C VAL A 175 17.62 12.24 -4.68
N PHE A 176 17.79 13.05 -5.72
CA PHE A 176 19.02 13.82 -5.94
C PHE A 176 19.30 14.81 -4.78
N LEU A 177 18.29 15.56 -4.34
CA LEU A 177 18.37 16.45 -3.17
C LEU A 177 18.62 15.67 -1.88
N VAL A 178 18.00 14.50 -1.69
CA VAL A 178 18.28 13.62 -0.54
C VAL A 178 19.71 13.07 -0.57
N CYS A 179 20.29 12.74 -1.72
CA CYS A 179 21.69 12.32 -1.82
C CYS A 179 22.66 13.47 -1.50
N GLY A 180 22.36 14.70 -1.92
CA GLY A 180 23.11 15.89 -1.51
C GLY A 180 23.03 16.14 0.00
N LEU A 181 21.82 16.05 0.57
CA LEU A 181 21.59 16.14 2.02
C LEU A 181 22.35 15.04 2.78
N THR A 182 22.34 13.80 2.28
CA THR A 182 23.08 12.67 2.86
C THR A 182 24.57 13.00 2.89
N SER A 183 25.13 13.45 1.77
CA SER A 183 26.55 13.79 1.65
C SER A 183 26.97 14.92 2.59
N PHE A 184 26.09 15.90 2.81
CA PHE A 184 26.29 16.99 3.77
C PHE A 184 26.17 16.51 5.24
N VAL A 185 25.17 15.67 5.56
CA VAL A 185 25.02 15.06 6.88
C VAL A 185 26.21 14.17 7.22
N MET A 186 26.78 13.42 6.27
CA MET A 186 28.02 12.65 6.49
C MET A 186 29.17 13.54 6.96
N VAL A 187 29.36 14.72 6.38
CA VAL A 187 30.42 15.65 6.81
C VAL A 187 30.17 16.18 8.23
N ILE A 188 28.92 16.53 8.57
CA ILE A 188 28.57 16.99 9.93
C ILE A 188 28.74 15.87 10.96
N VAL A 189 28.32 14.64 10.63
CA VAL A 189 28.39 13.49 11.55
C VAL A 189 29.84 13.01 11.70
N HIS A 190 30.68 13.14 10.67
CA HIS A 190 32.12 12.90 10.73
C HIS A 190 32.83 13.79 11.76
N GLU A 191 32.44 15.07 11.87
CA GLU A 191 32.96 15.98 12.91
C GLU A 191 32.38 15.71 14.32
N ARG A 192 31.32 14.89 14.43
CA ARG A 192 30.71 14.46 15.69
C ARG A 192 31.07 13.02 16.09
N VAL A 193 31.98 12.36 15.36
CA VAL A 193 32.48 11.03 15.74
C VAL A 193 33.16 11.13 17.10
N PRO A 194 32.74 10.34 18.11
CA PRO A 194 33.36 10.38 19.42
C PRO A 194 34.79 9.83 19.37
N ASP A 195 35.70 10.44 20.16
CA ASP A 195 37.10 10.03 20.19
C ASP A 195 37.29 8.56 20.56
N MET A 196 37.93 7.80 19.66
CA MET A 196 38.17 6.35 19.78
C MET A 196 38.99 5.94 21.02
N ARG A 197 39.63 6.90 21.70
CA ARG A 197 40.34 6.69 22.98
C ARG A 197 39.41 6.74 24.19
N THR A 198 38.33 7.50 24.11
CA THR A 198 37.36 7.72 25.18
C THR A 198 36.17 6.77 25.03
N TYR A 199 35.81 6.46 23.79
CA TYR A 199 34.68 5.60 23.42
C TYR A 199 35.16 4.47 22.50
N PRO A 200 35.39 3.24 23.03
CA PRO A 200 35.75 2.09 22.21
C PRO A 200 34.60 1.67 21.27
N PRO A 201 34.85 0.76 20.30
CA PRO A 201 33.77 0.10 19.57
C PRO A 201 32.80 -0.61 20.53
N LEU A 202 31.53 -0.68 20.14
CA LEU A 202 30.54 -1.48 20.87
C LEU A 202 30.82 -2.99 20.66
N PRO A 203 30.55 -3.85 21.66
CA PRO A 203 30.70 -5.29 21.52
C PRO A 203 29.70 -5.83 20.48
N ASP A 204 30.18 -6.60 19.52
CA ASP A 204 29.39 -7.10 18.40
C ASP A 204 29.84 -8.50 18.02
N ILE A 205 28.99 -9.48 18.35
CA ILE A 205 29.25 -10.92 18.24
C ILE A 205 29.78 -11.31 16.85
N PHE A 206 29.36 -10.63 15.77
CA PHE A 206 29.88 -10.95 14.43
C PHE A 206 31.32 -10.45 14.24
N LEU A 207 31.60 -9.20 14.63
CA LEU A 207 32.93 -8.58 14.49
C LEU A 207 33.93 -9.21 15.47
N ASP A 208 33.47 -9.72 16.61
CA ASP A 208 34.29 -10.47 17.58
C ASP A 208 34.58 -11.91 17.11
N SER A 209 33.71 -12.52 16.28
CA SER A 209 33.83 -13.92 15.82
C SER A 209 34.51 -14.09 14.45
N VAL A 210 34.52 -13.06 13.61
CA VAL A 210 35.03 -13.13 12.23
C VAL A 210 36.32 -12.30 12.09
N PRO A 211 37.40 -12.82 11.49
CA PRO A 211 38.59 -12.02 11.23
C PRO A 211 38.35 -11.06 10.05
N ARG A 212 38.71 -9.78 10.23
CA ARG A 212 38.53 -8.73 9.21
C ARG A 212 39.20 -9.08 7.88
N ILE A 213 38.45 -8.97 6.80
CA ILE A 213 38.88 -9.16 5.42
C ILE A 213 39.02 -7.79 4.73
N PRO A 214 40.23 -7.27 4.47
CA PRO A 214 40.43 -5.89 4.02
C PRO A 214 39.94 -5.62 2.58
N TRP A 215 39.82 -6.65 1.74
CA TRP A 215 39.29 -6.53 0.38
C TRP A 215 37.76 -6.71 0.29
N ALA A 216 37.10 -7.10 1.37
CA ALA A 216 35.67 -7.44 1.33
C ALA A 216 34.79 -6.24 0.94
N PHE A 217 35.08 -5.04 1.47
CA PHE A 217 34.27 -3.84 1.15
C PHE A 217 34.26 -3.52 -0.36
N VAL A 218 35.40 -3.69 -1.03
CA VAL A 218 35.54 -3.52 -2.49
C VAL A 218 34.69 -4.56 -3.24
N MET A 219 34.57 -5.79 -2.72
CA MET A 219 33.69 -6.81 -3.30
C MET A 219 32.21 -6.53 -3.02
N ALA A 220 31.86 -5.91 -1.89
CA ALA A 220 30.49 -5.45 -1.63
C ALA A 220 30.06 -4.35 -2.60
N GLU A 221 30.92 -3.36 -2.84
CA GLU A 221 30.69 -2.32 -3.86
C GLU A 221 30.56 -2.94 -5.26
N ALA A 222 31.41 -3.90 -5.62
CA ALA A 222 31.29 -4.64 -6.88
C ALA A 222 29.95 -5.38 -7.00
N CYS A 223 29.47 -6.06 -5.95
CA CYS A 223 28.15 -6.70 -5.94
C CYS A 223 27.01 -5.68 -6.15
N GLY A 224 27.10 -4.51 -5.50
CA GLY A 224 26.16 -3.40 -5.69
C GLY A 224 26.17 -2.83 -7.11
N LEU A 225 27.35 -2.67 -7.73
CA LEU A 225 27.49 -2.21 -9.11
C LEU A 225 26.93 -3.22 -10.12
N ILE A 226 27.13 -4.54 -9.90
CA ILE A 226 26.54 -5.59 -10.75
C ILE A 226 25.01 -5.58 -10.64
N LEU A 227 24.46 -5.49 -9.43
CA LEU A 227 23.01 -5.34 -9.21
C LEU A 227 22.45 -4.08 -9.86
N CYS A 228 23.18 -2.97 -9.80
CA CYS A 228 22.81 -1.71 -10.44
C CYS A 228 22.78 -1.86 -11.97
N TYR A 229 23.81 -2.47 -12.57
CA TYR A 229 23.86 -2.74 -14.01
C TYR A 229 22.71 -3.65 -14.47
N MET A 230 22.42 -4.74 -13.74
CA MET A 230 21.28 -5.62 -14.04
C MET A 230 19.95 -4.86 -13.98
N PHE A 231 19.74 -4.02 -12.96
CA PHE A 231 18.54 -3.20 -12.86
C PHE A 231 18.45 -2.17 -13.99
N LEU A 232 19.55 -1.51 -14.36
CA LEU A 232 19.59 -0.54 -15.47
C LEU A 232 19.26 -1.22 -16.82
N LEU A 233 19.75 -2.44 -17.06
CA LEU A 233 19.40 -3.23 -18.24
C LEU A 233 17.89 -3.56 -18.26
N ILE A 234 17.33 -4.01 -17.14
CA ILE A 234 15.87 -4.24 -16.99
C ILE A 234 15.10 -2.94 -17.24
N LEU A 235 15.54 -1.82 -16.67
CA LEU A 235 14.90 -0.50 -16.82
C LEU A 235 14.92 0.02 -18.27
N LEU A 236 15.99 -0.23 -19.02
CA LEU A 236 16.10 0.13 -20.43
C LEU A 236 15.17 -0.70 -21.32
N LEU A 237 15.00 -1.98 -21.01
CA LEU A 237 14.16 -2.92 -21.76
C LEU A 237 12.68 -2.89 -21.35
N HIS A 238 12.34 -2.37 -20.16
CA HIS A 238 10.98 -2.42 -19.64
C HIS A 238 10.09 -1.29 -20.20
N LYS A 239 8.93 -1.66 -20.72
CA LYS A 239 7.97 -0.75 -21.39
C LYS A 239 7.49 0.40 -20.50
N HIS A 240 7.36 0.16 -19.19
CA HIS A 240 6.90 1.14 -18.21
C HIS A 240 8.05 1.77 -17.40
N ARG A 241 9.24 1.94 -18.01
CA ARG A 241 10.48 2.44 -17.37
C ARG A 241 10.33 3.67 -16.47
N SER A 242 9.50 4.64 -16.85
CA SER A 242 9.25 5.85 -16.03
C SER A 242 8.62 5.53 -14.67
N ILE A 243 7.70 4.56 -14.62
CA ILE A 243 7.03 4.14 -13.38
C ILE A 243 8.03 3.39 -12.48
N LEU A 244 8.85 2.49 -13.04
CA LEU A 244 9.90 1.78 -12.29
C LEU A 244 10.89 2.77 -11.68
N LEU A 245 11.39 3.73 -12.48
CA LEU A 245 12.32 4.75 -12.01
C LEU A 245 11.69 5.63 -10.91
N ARG A 246 10.45 6.09 -11.10
CA ARG A 246 9.70 6.87 -10.11
C ARG A 246 9.52 6.11 -8.79
N ARG A 247 9.20 4.82 -8.85
CA ARG A 247 9.07 3.97 -7.65
C ARG A 247 10.41 3.79 -6.94
N LEU A 248 11.49 3.56 -7.69
CA LEU A 248 12.85 3.45 -7.12
C LEU A 248 13.31 4.76 -6.47
N CYS A 249 13.22 5.89 -7.17
CA CYS A 249 13.60 7.20 -6.63
C CYS A 249 12.79 7.56 -5.38
N SER A 250 11.47 7.30 -5.39
CA SER A 250 10.61 7.52 -4.21
C SER A 250 11.03 6.67 -3.03
N LEU A 251 11.31 5.37 -3.22
CA LEU A 251 11.69 4.46 -2.13
C LEU A 251 13.10 4.76 -1.60
N MET A 252 14.08 4.94 -2.50
CA MET A 252 15.46 5.27 -2.14
C MET A 252 15.53 6.61 -1.39
N GLY A 253 14.89 7.67 -1.91
CA GLY A 253 14.85 8.97 -1.24
C GLY A 253 14.18 8.89 0.14
N THR A 254 13.14 8.07 0.32
CA THR A 254 12.51 7.88 1.63
C THR A 254 13.45 7.20 2.64
N VAL A 255 14.15 6.14 2.23
CA VAL A 255 15.08 5.41 3.11
C VAL A 255 16.32 6.25 3.44
N PHE A 256 16.89 6.95 2.46
CA PHE A 256 18.05 7.81 2.69
C PHE A 256 17.70 9.06 3.50
N LEU A 257 16.50 9.63 3.36
CA LEU A 257 16.04 10.72 4.23
C LEU A 257 15.91 10.25 5.69
N LEU A 258 15.39 9.04 5.92
CA LEU A 258 15.40 8.43 7.25
C LEU A 258 16.84 8.25 7.77
N ARG A 259 17.78 7.77 6.94
CA ARG A 259 19.21 7.62 7.26
C ARG A 259 19.83 8.96 7.72
N CYS A 260 19.53 10.05 7.02
CA CYS A 260 19.96 11.40 7.41
C CYS A 260 19.45 11.80 8.80
N CYS A 261 18.15 11.60 9.06
CA CYS A 261 17.55 11.93 10.34
C CYS A 261 18.14 11.09 11.48
N THR A 262 18.33 9.77 11.28
CA THR A 262 18.92 8.90 12.30
C THR A 262 20.35 9.30 12.64
N MET A 263 21.21 9.50 11.65
CA MET A 263 22.63 9.84 11.86
C MET A 263 22.84 11.21 12.51
N PHE A 264 21.98 12.19 12.18
CA PHE A 264 22.05 13.51 12.80
C PHE A 264 21.65 13.47 14.28
N VAL A 265 20.72 12.57 14.66
CA VAL A 265 20.23 12.38 16.04
C VAL A 265 21.18 11.52 16.88
N THR A 266 21.90 10.56 16.29
CA THR A 266 22.90 9.76 17.03
C THR A 266 24.05 9.33 16.13
N SER A 267 25.26 9.74 16.52
CA SER A 267 26.55 9.29 15.99
C SER A 267 27.13 8.20 16.91
N LEU A 268 27.36 7.00 16.38
CA LEU A 268 27.97 5.88 17.11
C LEU A 268 29.50 5.87 16.99
N SER A 269 30.19 5.17 17.90
CA SER A 269 31.65 5.02 17.87
C SER A 269 32.11 4.13 16.72
N VAL A 270 33.37 4.32 16.30
CA VAL A 270 33.97 3.64 15.14
C VAL A 270 34.09 2.13 15.39
N PRO A 271 33.57 1.24 14.51
CA PRO A 271 33.51 -0.21 14.75
C PRO A 271 34.87 -0.92 14.69
N GLY A 272 35.90 -0.30 14.10
CA GLY A 272 37.22 -0.91 13.94
C GLY A 272 38.39 0.06 14.10
N GLN A 273 39.42 -0.35 14.85
CA GLN A 273 40.64 0.44 15.08
C GLN A 273 41.47 0.69 13.80
N HIS A 274 41.16 -0.01 12.70
CA HIS A 274 41.83 0.16 11.42
C HIS A 274 41.38 1.42 10.66
N LEU A 275 40.19 1.97 10.95
CA LEU A 275 39.78 3.26 10.40
C LEU A 275 40.52 4.37 11.15
N LYS A 276 41.47 5.04 10.49
CA LYS A 276 42.17 6.21 11.05
C LYS A 276 41.30 7.47 10.94
N CYS A 277 40.16 7.46 11.62
CA CYS A 277 39.23 8.59 11.74
C CYS A 277 39.82 9.70 12.61
N ALA A 278 40.81 10.44 12.09
CA ALA A 278 41.26 11.67 12.71
C ALA A 278 40.14 12.73 12.63
N SER A 279 39.80 13.33 13.77
CA SER A 279 38.82 14.42 13.92
C SER A 279 39.38 15.75 13.37
N LEU A 280 39.74 15.76 12.08
CA LEU A 280 40.13 16.93 11.32
C LEU A 280 38.90 17.84 11.15
N SER A 281 38.72 18.74 12.12
CA SER A 281 37.72 19.82 12.07
C SER A 281 37.96 20.66 10.83
N TYR A 282 36.98 20.72 9.92
CA TYR A 282 37.11 21.50 8.70
C TYR A 282 36.87 22.97 9.04
N GLY A 283 37.96 23.74 9.18
CA GLY A 283 37.92 25.10 9.75
C GLY A 283 36.88 26.02 9.10
N ASP A 284 36.67 25.90 7.79
CA ASP A 284 35.71 26.69 7.03
C ASP A 284 34.46 25.91 6.62
N THR A 285 33.30 26.56 6.70
CA THR A 285 32.03 26.08 6.15
C THR A 285 32.11 25.80 4.65
N TRP A 286 32.89 26.58 3.91
CA TRP A 286 33.17 26.34 2.48
C TRP A 286 33.91 25.01 2.26
N GLY A 287 34.90 24.68 3.09
CA GLY A 287 35.61 23.39 3.05
C GLY A 287 34.68 22.20 3.32
N LYS A 288 33.70 22.36 4.23
CA LYS A 288 32.66 21.35 4.49
C LYS A 288 31.76 21.14 3.28
N ILE A 289 31.33 22.21 2.62
CA ILE A 289 30.56 22.16 1.37
C ILE A 289 31.37 21.50 0.25
N GLN A 290 32.65 21.83 0.10
CA GLN A 290 33.54 21.24 -0.90
C GLN A 290 33.75 19.72 -0.67
N ARG A 291 33.94 19.27 0.58
CA ARG A 291 34.01 17.83 0.88
C ARG A 291 32.66 17.14 0.68
N ALA A 292 31.54 17.77 1.04
CA ALA A 292 30.20 17.23 0.79
C ALA A 292 29.91 17.08 -0.73
N LEU A 293 30.33 18.04 -1.55
CA LEU A 293 30.24 17.97 -3.01
C LEU A 293 31.10 16.83 -3.58
N ALA A 294 32.30 16.61 -3.05
CA ALA A 294 33.17 15.50 -3.47
C ALA A 294 32.57 14.12 -3.11
N ILE A 295 32.02 13.97 -1.90
CA ILE A 295 31.28 12.77 -1.47
C ILE A 295 30.09 12.53 -2.41
N TRP A 296 29.33 13.59 -2.72
CA TRP A 296 28.15 13.51 -3.58
C TRP A 296 28.48 13.12 -5.02
N SER A 297 29.53 13.69 -5.62
CA SER A 297 29.99 13.31 -6.97
C SER A 297 30.57 11.90 -7.03
N GLY A 298 31.16 11.40 -5.94
CA GLY A 298 31.61 10.02 -5.81
C GLY A 298 30.50 9.01 -5.45
N PHE A 299 29.24 9.46 -5.35
CA PHE A 299 28.09 8.68 -4.86
C PHE A 299 28.31 8.03 -3.47
N GLY A 300 29.27 8.52 -2.68
CA GLY A 300 29.67 7.93 -1.40
C GLY A 300 30.42 6.58 -1.48
N MET A 301 30.91 6.18 -2.66
CA MET A 301 31.65 4.91 -2.82
C MET A 301 33.13 5.05 -2.46
N THR A 302 33.67 4.12 -1.69
CA THR A 302 35.10 4.07 -1.32
C THR A 302 36.00 3.81 -2.53
N LEU A 303 35.51 3.17 -3.60
CA LEU A 303 36.19 3.09 -4.90
C LEU A 303 36.63 4.45 -5.47
N THR A 304 35.98 5.55 -5.05
CA THR A 304 36.32 6.93 -5.48
C THR A 304 37.35 7.60 -4.58
N GLY A 305 37.95 6.87 -3.63
CA GLY A 305 38.90 7.39 -2.63
C GLY A 305 38.24 8.09 -1.45
N VAL A 306 36.91 8.06 -1.37
CA VAL A 306 36.12 8.71 -0.32
C VAL A 306 36.00 7.79 0.89
N GLN A 307 36.82 8.04 1.93
CA GLN A 307 36.60 7.47 3.25
C GLN A 307 35.86 8.49 4.14
N THR A 308 34.71 8.08 4.68
CA THR A 308 33.95 8.80 5.72
C THR A 308 33.95 7.99 7.00
N CYS A 309 33.68 8.65 8.14
CA CYS A 309 33.47 7.99 9.42
C CYS A 309 32.22 8.58 10.08
N GLY A 310 31.53 7.78 10.90
CA GLY A 310 30.36 8.19 11.66
C GLY A 310 29.02 7.76 11.06
N ASP A 311 29.01 7.20 9.86
CA ASP A 311 27.78 6.72 9.19
C ASP A 311 27.38 5.29 9.64
N TYR A 312 27.75 4.93 10.87
CA TYR A 312 27.48 3.67 11.57
C TYR A 312 26.14 3.65 12.32
N MET A 313 25.12 4.31 11.79
CA MET A 313 23.75 3.98 12.15
C MET A 313 22.98 3.73 10.87
N PHE A 314 22.70 2.45 10.59
CA PHE A 314 22.01 1.94 9.39
C PHE A 314 22.86 1.99 8.11
N SER A 315 23.23 0.83 7.53
CA SER A 315 24.17 0.76 6.39
C SER A 315 23.52 1.09 5.04
N GLY A 316 24.01 2.15 4.38
CA GLY A 316 23.51 2.60 3.07
C GLY A 316 23.85 1.64 1.92
N HIS A 317 25.00 0.97 1.97
CA HIS A 317 25.38 -0.05 1.00
C HIS A 317 24.41 -1.24 1.06
N THR A 318 24.03 -1.68 2.26
CA THR A 318 23.02 -2.73 2.46
C THR A 318 21.66 -2.32 1.87
N VAL A 319 21.23 -1.07 2.07
CA VAL A 319 19.99 -0.52 1.46
C VAL A 319 20.04 -0.59 -0.05
N VAL A 320 21.11 -0.09 -0.68
CA VAL A 320 21.25 -0.05 -2.15
C VAL A 320 21.19 -1.46 -2.72
N ILE A 321 22.00 -2.38 -2.19
CA ILE A 321 22.08 -3.78 -2.61
C ILE A 321 20.72 -4.49 -2.46
N THR A 322 20.09 -4.35 -1.30
CA THR A 322 18.80 -5.00 -0.99
C THR A 322 17.65 -4.43 -1.82
N MET A 323 17.58 -3.10 -1.98
CA MET A 323 16.54 -2.46 -2.80
C MET A 323 16.67 -2.86 -4.26
N LEU A 324 17.89 -2.86 -4.82
CA LEU A 324 18.15 -3.29 -6.20
C LEU A 324 17.75 -4.76 -6.40
N ASN A 325 18.09 -5.66 -5.47
CA ASN A 325 17.66 -7.06 -5.54
C ASN A 325 16.13 -7.23 -5.57
N PHE A 326 15.39 -6.49 -4.73
CA PHE A 326 13.92 -6.54 -4.74
C PHE A 326 13.32 -5.93 -6.02
N PHE A 327 13.86 -4.82 -6.53
CA PHE A 327 13.44 -4.26 -7.81
C PHE A 327 13.74 -5.19 -8.99
N VAL A 328 14.89 -5.87 -8.99
CA VAL A 328 15.21 -6.91 -9.98
C VAL A 328 14.23 -8.07 -9.88
N THR A 329 13.85 -8.52 -8.68
CA THR A 329 12.93 -9.67 -8.50
C THR A 329 11.47 -9.34 -8.84
N GLU A 330 10.93 -8.17 -8.47
CA GLU A 330 9.52 -7.80 -8.70
C GLU A 330 9.24 -7.49 -10.18
N TYR A 331 10.12 -6.72 -10.84
CA TYR A 331 9.94 -6.24 -12.20
C TYR A 331 10.50 -7.19 -13.28
N THR A 332 10.80 -8.43 -12.91
CA THR A 332 11.29 -9.51 -13.79
C THR A 332 10.27 -10.66 -13.86
N PRO A 333 10.06 -11.30 -15.03
CA PRO A 333 9.07 -12.37 -15.16
C PRO A 333 9.54 -13.66 -14.49
N ARG A 334 8.58 -14.41 -13.91
CA ARG A 334 8.81 -15.62 -13.10
C ARG A 334 9.46 -16.82 -13.82
N ASN A 335 9.80 -16.69 -15.09
CA ASN A 335 10.57 -17.68 -15.85
C ASN A 335 12.09 -17.38 -15.87
N TRP A 336 12.52 -16.15 -15.55
CA TRP A 336 13.93 -15.74 -15.54
C TRP A 336 14.62 -16.09 -14.21
N ASN A 337 14.43 -17.32 -13.75
CA ASN A 337 14.91 -17.79 -12.44
C ASN A 337 16.40 -17.55 -12.21
N LEU A 338 17.24 -17.69 -13.24
CA LEU A 338 18.69 -17.41 -13.15
C LEU A 338 18.99 -15.98 -12.70
N ILE A 339 18.25 -14.98 -13.19
CA ILE A 339 18.45 -13.57 -12.82
C ILE A 339 18.04 -13.34 -11.35
N HIS A 340 16.96 -13.98 -10.90
CA HIS A 340 16.56 -13.94 -9.48
C HIS A 340 17.58 -14.65 -8.59
N THR A 341 18.06 -15.84 -8.96
CA THR A 341 19.09 -16.55 -8.20
C THR A 341 20.37 -15.71 -8.11
N ILE A 342 20.83 -15.11 -9.21
CA ILE A 342 22.01 -14.25 -9.23
C ILE A 342 21.79 -13.00 -8.37
N SER A 343 20.64 -12.33 -8.43
CA SER A 343 20.39 -11.12 -7.63
C SER A 343 20.34 -11.41 -6.13
N TRP A 344 19.73 -12.53 -5.73
CA TRP A 344 19.68 -12.97 -4.32
C TRP A 344 21.05 -13.43 -3.80
N VAL A 345 21.85 -14.11 -4.63
CA VAL A 345 23.22 -14.50 -4.31
C VAL A 345 24.12 -13.27 -4.15
N LEU A 346 24.04 -12.29 -5.06
CA LEU A 346 24.76 -11.02 -4.94
C LEU A 346 24.33 -10.21 -3.72
N ASN A 347 23.04 -10.25 -3.35
CA ASN A 347 22.55 -9.61 -2.14
C ASN A 347 23.13 -10.27 -0.88
N LEU A 348 23.13 -11.60 -0.80
CA LEU A 348 23.66 -12.35 0.33
C LEU A 348 25.18 -12.13 0.50
N PHE A 349 25.95 -12.26 -0.58
CA PHE A 349 27.40 -12.02 -0.55
C PHE A 349 27.74 -10.55 -0.30
N GLY A 350 27.00 -9.60 -0.89
CA GLY A 350 27.19 -8.17 -0.60
C GLY A 350 26.99 -7.84 0.89
N ILE A 351 25.94 -8.38 1.51
CA ILE A 351 25.69 -8.26 2.96
C ILE A 351 26.82 -8.89 3.78
N PHE A 352 27.26 -10.11 3.44
CA PHE A 352 28.37 -10.78 4.11
C PHE A 352 29.69 -9.98 4.00
N PHE A 353 30.00 -9.44 2.81
CA PHE A 353 31.21 -8.67 2.57
C PHE A 353 31.22 -7.32 3.28
N ILE A 354 30.07 -6.67 3.49
CA ILE A 354 29.97 -5.47 4.33
C ILE A 354 30.37 -5.78 5.76
N LEU A 355 29.84 -6.88 6.33
CA LEU A 355 30.14 -7.31 7.69
C LEU A 355 31.62 -7.71 7.83
N ALA A 356 32.13 -8.55 6.92
CA ALA A 356 33.51 -9.04 6.94
C ALA A 356 34.57 -7.94 6.74
N ALA A 357 34.20 -6.74 6.30
CA ALA A 357 35.09 -5.59 6.23
C ALA A 357 35.27 -4.84 7.58
N HIS A 358 34.34 -5.03 8.53
CA HIS A 358 34.30 -4.35 9.84
C HIS A 358 34.17 -2.81 9.73
N GLU A 359 33.52 -2.32 8.66
CA GLU A 359 33.24 -0.88 8.44
C GLU A 359 31.84 -0.46 8.96
N HIS A 360 30.98 -1.41 9.30
CA HIS A 360 29.65 -1.21 9.91
C HIS A 360 29.41 -2.27 11.00
N TYR A 361 28.53 -1.99 11.96
CA TYR A 361 28.07 -2.99 12.94
C TYR A 361 27.08 -3.98 12.32
N SER A 362 26.94 -5.17 12.90
CA SER A 362 25.96 -6.17 12.45
C SER A 362 24.52 -5.68 12.60
N ILE A 363 24.25 -4.85 13.62
CA ILE A 363 22.95 -4.20 13.83
C ILE A 363 22.62 -3.19 12.71
N ASP A 364 23.61 -2.47 12.15
CA ASP A 364 23.40 -1.52 11.04
C ASP A 364 22.89 -2.22 9.79
N VAL A 365 23.46 -3.40 9.52
CA VAL A 365 23.15 -4.25 8.37
C VAL A 365 21.82 -4.96 8.57
N PHE A 366 21.54 -5.45 9.78
CA PHE A 366 20.25 -6.05 10.12
C PHE A 366 19.08 -5.05 10.00
N ILE A 367 19.21 -3.86 10.58
CA ILE A 367 18.16 -2.83 10.48
C ILE A 367 18.05 -2.33 9.02
N ALA A 368 19.17 -2.16 8.29
CA ALA A 368 19.17 -1.82 6.87
C ALA A 368 18.36 -2.81 6.01
N PHE A 369 18.60 -4.11 6.19
CA PHE A 369 17.81 -5.15 5.53
C PHE A 369 16.34 -5.11 5.96
N TYR A 370 16.05 -4.96 7.26
CA TYR A 370 14.69 -4.95 7.80
C TYR A 370 13.84 -3.80 7.26
N ILE A 371 14.29 -2.53 7.39
CA ILE A 371 13.50 -1.37 6.95
C ILE A 371 13.34 -1.37 5.43
N THR A 372 14.40 -1.73 4.67
CA THR A 372 14.32 -1.86 3.21
C THR A 372 13.24 -2.87 2.80
N THR A 373 13.23 -4.05 3.43
CA THR A 373 12.23 -5.10 3.18
C THR A 373 10.82 -4.65 3.54
N ARG A 374 10.62 -4.02 4.71
CA ARG A 374 9.30 -3.55 5.14
C ARG A 374 8.77 -2.42 4.28
N LEU A 375 9.59 -1.42 3.97
CA LEU A 375 9.16 -0.29 3.13
C LEU A 375 8.85 -0.74 1.70
N PHE A 376 9.67 -1.62 1.11
CA PHE A 376 9.41 -2.20 -0.21
C PHE A 376 8.07 -2.96 -0.22
N LEU A 377 7.85 -3.84 0.76
CA LEU A 377 6.62 -4.63 0.88
C LEU A 377 5.38 -3.75 1.06
N TYR A 378 5.41 -2.77 1.98
CA TYR A 378 4.27 -1.89 2.23
C TYR A 378 3.95 -1.03 1.00
N TYR A 379 4.97 -0.51 0.32
CA TYR A 379 4.80 0.28 -0.91
C TYR A 379 4.12 -0.54 -2.02
N HIS A 380 4.62 -1.75 -2.31
CA HIS A 380 4.03 -2.59 -3.35
C HIS A 380 2.67 -3.17 -2.96
N THR A 381 2.42 -3.46 -1.68
CA THR A 381 1.09 -3.85 -1.19
C THR A 381 0.06 -2.74 -1.39
N LEU A 382 0.41 -1.49 -1.07
CA LEU A 382 -0.44 -0.31 -1.28
C LEU A 382 -0.64 -0.02 -2.79
N ALA A 383 0.40 -0.13 -3.61
CA ALA A 383 0.32 0.11 -5.06
C ALA A 383 -0.49 -0.95 -5.80
N ASN A 384 -0.43 -2.20 -5.37
CA ASN A 384 -1.14 -3.31 -6.01
C ASN A 384 -2.61 -3.39 -5.54
N THR A 385 -2.94 -2.85 -4.35
CA THR A 385 -4.28 -2.95 -3.75
C THR A 385 -5.09 -1.66 -3.90
N ARG A 386 -5.88 -1.58 -4.98
CA ARG A 386 -6.74 -0.44 -5.37
C ARG A 386 -7.61 0.14 -4.24
N ALA A 387 -8.07 -0.69 -3.30
CA ALA A 387 -8.89 -0.26 -2.17
C ALA A 387 -8.18 0.71 -1.21
N PHE A 388 -6.86 0.58 -1.04
CA PHE A 388 -6.08 1.49 -0.17
C PHE A 388 -5.59 2.74 -0.91
N GLN A 389 -5.34 2.64 -2.22
CA GLN A 389 -4.87 3.73 -3.08
C GLN A 389 -5.76 5.00 -3.03
N HIS A 390 -7.08 4.83 -2.95
CA HIS A 390 -8.03 5.94 -2.84
C HIS A 390 -8.41 6.31 -1.38
N SER A 391 -7.86 5.63 -0.37
CA SER A 391 -8.22 5.86 1.02
C SER A 391 -7.66 7.20 1.55
N ARG A 392 -8.53 8.00 2.19
CA ARG A 392 -8.14 9.24 2.88
C ARG A 392 -7.03 9.00 3.93
N ARG A 393 -7.02 7.84 4.58
CA ARG A 393 -5.96 7.45 5.54
C ARG A 393 -4.61 7.24 4.83
N ALA A 394 -4.57 6.55 3.70
CA ALA A 394 -3.33 6.34 2.94
C ALA A 394 -2.73 7.66 2.45
N ARG A 395 -3.56 8.61 2.01
CA ARG A 395 -3.11 9.96 1.58
C ARG A 395 -2.51 10.79 2.71
N ILE A 396 -3.02 10.66 3.94
CA ILE A 396 -2.50 11.37 5.13
C ILE A 396 -1.18 10.77 5.61
N TRP A 397 -1.09 9.44 5.70
CA TRP A 397 0.10 8.75 6.23
C TRP A 397 1.23 8.63 5.20
N PHE A 398 0.91 8.60 3.90
CA PHE A 398 1.89 8.47 2.82
C PHE A 398 1.59 9.47 1.67
N PRO A 399 1.77 10.79 1.90
CA PRO A 399 1.43 11.81 0.91
C PRO A 399 2.24 11.69 -0.39
N MET A 400 3.55 11.40 -0.30
CA MET A 400 4.42 11.15 -1.46
C MET A 400 3.96 9.95 -2.29
N PHE A 401 3.57 8.85 -1.63
CA PHE A 401 3.00 7.68 -2.30
C PHE A 401 1.71 8.04 -3.05
N SER A 402 0.78 8.73 -2.39
CA SER A 402 -0.49 9.12 -3.01
C SER A 402 -0.28 10.03 -4.22
N PHE A 403 0.67 10.97 -4.17
CA PHE A 403 0.98 11.87 -5.28
C PHE A 403 1.54 11.13 -6.50
N PHE A 404 2.54 10.26 -6.30
CA PHE A 404 3.17 9.53 -7.38
C PHE A 404 2.24 8.47 -7.99
N GLU A 405 1.60 7.63 -7.17
CA GLU A 405 0.80 6.49 -7.66
C GLU A 405 -0.67 6.83 -7.98
N CYS A 406 -1.12 8.08 -7.81
CA CYS A 406 -2.50 8.54 -8.06
C CYS A 406 -3.13 8.05 -9.39
N ASN A 407 -2.32 7.85 -10.44
CA ASN A 407 -2.79 7.48 -11.79
C ASN A 407 -2.39 6.05 -12.23
N VAL A 408 -1.74 5.24 -11.37
CA VAL A 408 -1.31 3.86 -11.69
C VAL A 408 -2.26 2.85 -11.06
N ASN A 409 -3.21 2.34 -11.86
CA ASN A 409 -4.36 1.59 -11.37
C ASN A 409 -4.09 0.08 -11.14
N GLY A 410 -3.17 -0.26 -10.25
CA GLY A 410 -2.84 -1.63 -9.83
C GLY A 410 -1.45 -2.10 -10.26
N PRO A 411 -1.20 -3.44 -10.28
CA PRO A 411 0.12 -3.99 -10.57
C PRO A 411 0.60 -3.66 -11.99
N VAL A 412 1.88 -3.28 -12.10
CA VAL A 412 2.53 -3.01 -13.38
C VAL A 412 2.81 -4.35 -14.07
N PRO A 413 2.40 -4.55 -15.33
CA PRO A 413 2.69 -5.79 -16.04
C PRO A 413 4.14 -5.79 -16.54
N ASN A 414 4.87 -6.88 -16.28
CA ASN A 414 6.27 -7.06 -16.69
C ASN A 414 6.37 -7.27 -18.21
N GLN A 415 6.27 -6.17 -18.96
CA GLN A 415 6.28 -6.11 -20.44
C GLN A 415 7.57 -5.46 -20.92
N TYR A 416 8.30 -6.15 -21.79
CA TYR A 416 9.53 -5.64 -22.39
C TYR A 416 9.31 -5.16 -23.82
N HIS A 417 10.06 -4.14 -24.21
CA HIS A 417 10.13 -3.64 -25.58
C HIS A 417 11.55 -3.16 -25.85
N TRP A 418 12.11 -3.52 -27.01
CA TRP A 418 13.45 -3.07 -27.39
C TRP A 418 13.45 -1.53 -27.53
N PRO A 419 14.31 -0.77 -26.83
CA PRO A 419 14.20 0.69 -26.76
C PRO A 419 14.67 1.41 -28.04
N PHE A 420 15.39 0.71 -28.91
CA PHE A 420 15.86 1.21 -30.20
C PHE A 420 15.00 0.67 -31.35
N SER A 421 15.17 1.19 -32.56
CA SER A 421 14.75 0.48 -33.77
C SER A 421 15.47 -0.88 -33.82
N LYS A 422 14.80 -1.94 -34.30
CA LYS A 422 15.39 -3.29 -34.36
C LYS A 422 16.72 -3.22 -35.16
N PRO A 423 17.88 -3.59 -34.57
CA PRO A 423 19.13 -3.65 -35.31
C PRO A 423 18.97 -4.60 -36.49
N ALA A 424 19.48 -4.22 -37.67
CA ALA A 424 19.21 -4.91 -38.93
C ALA A 424 19.50 -6.43 -38.85
N PHE A 425 20.56 -6.81 -38.13
CA PHE A 425 20.93 -8.20 -37.83
C PHE A 425 19.78 -9.06 -37.28
N MET A 426 18.89 -8.50 -36.45
CA MET A 426 17.74 -9.23 -35.90
C MET A 426 16.57 -9.40 -36.90
N LYS A 427 16.63 -8.78 -38.09
CA LYS A 427 15.76 -9.14 -39.22
C LYS A 427 16.34 -10.29 -40.04
N THR A 428 17.66 -10.50 -40.01
CA THR A 428 18.34 -11.52 -40.80
C THR A 428 18.33 -12.91 -40.15
N LEU A 429 18.15 -12.97 -38.83
CA LEU A 429 18.15 -14.23 -38.05
C LEU A 429 16.74 -14.81 -37.80
N ILE A 430 15.68 -14.07 -38.16
CA ILE A 430 14.27 -14.48 -38.04
C ILE A 430 13.54 -14.01 -39.31
N GLY A 431 13.95 -14.59 -40.45
CA GLY A 431 13.25 -14.54 -41.73
C GLY A 431 12.42 -15.80 -41.92
#